data_AF-A0A6C0FL61-F1
#
_entry.id   AF-A0A6C0FL61-F1
#
_cell.length_a   1.000
_cell.length_b   1.000
_cell.length_c   1.000
_cell.angle_alpha   90.00
_cell.angle_beta   90.00
_cell.angle_gamma   90.00
#
_symmetry.space_group_name_H-M   'P 1'
#
loop_
_entity.id
_entity.type
_entity.pdbx_description
1 polymer ?
#
loop_
_entity_poly.entity_id
_entity_poly.type
_entity_poly.pdbx_seq_one_letter_code
_entity_poly.pdbx_strand_id
1 'polypeptide(L)'
;MTQTTLAPAPSQLRVPSRGRLTGVRVRDFRRGAWTGPTDRISRADVLLQRTPDGDVAVLSRTGALLGLLPTSWVRSVDFDLWTAERRGATAVAQAYLGGSREESDLFVLLGWTGR
;
A
#
# COMPACT_ATOMS: atom_id res chain seq x y z
N MET A 1 -10.07 -23.90 33.17
CA MET A 1 -9.08 -23.53 32.15
C MET A 1 -9.79 -22.68 31.12
N THR A 2 -9.69 -21.36 31.21
CA THR A 2 -10.27 -20.43 30.23
C THR A 2 -9.33 -20.34 29.04
N GLN A 3 -9.73 -20.96 27.93
CA GLN A 3 -9.02 -20.84 26.67
C GLN A 3 -9.28 -19.43 26.14
N THR A 4 -8.29 -18.54 26.28
CA THR A 4 -8.30 -17.24 25.60
C THR A 4 -8.27 -17.50 24.11
N THR A 5 -9.43 -17.46 23.45
CA THR A 5 -9.51 -17.41 21.99
C THR A 5 -8.88 -16.10 21.55
N LEU A 6 -7.58 -16.13 21.21
CA LEU A 6 -6.96 -15.05 20.45
C LEU A 6 -7.78 -14.91 19.16
N ALA A 7 -8.36 -13.75 18.93
CA ALA A 7 -8.92 -13.42 17.64
C ALA A 7 -7.86 -13.73 16.56
N PRO A 8 -8.21 -14.39 15.45
CA PRO A 8 -7.25 -14.65 14.40
C PRO A 8 -6.62 -13.32 13.98
N ALA A 9 -5.29 -13.30 13.88
CA ALA A 9 -4.58 -12.10 13.43
C ALA A 9 -5.20 -11.64 12.10
N PRO A 10 -5.42 -10.33 11.90
CA PRO A 10 -6.03 -9.82 10.68
C PRO A 10 -5.23 -10.33 9.48
N SER A 11 -5.91 -11.09 8.61
CA SER A 11 -5.27 -11.68 7.44
C SER A 11 -4.81 -10.56 6.50
N GLN A 12 -3.69 -10.76 5.81
CA GLN A 12 -3.15 -9.80 4.86
C GLN A 12 -3.23 -10.35 3.44
N LEU A 13 -3.60 -9.51 2.48
CA LEU A 13 -3.54 -9.84 1.06
C LEU A 13 -2.48 -8.97 0.38
N ARG A 14 -1.49 -9.61 -0.25
CA ARG A 14 -0.46 -8.90 -1.03
C ARG A 14 -1.05 -8.32 -2.32
N VAL A 15 -0.76 -7.04 -2.54
CA VAL A 15 -1.12 -6.28 -3.75
C VAL A 15 0.19 -5.81 -4.43
N PRO A 16 0.35 -6.01 -5.75
CA PRO A 16 -0.57 -6.70 -6.64
C PRO A 16 -0.55 -8.22 -6.40
N SER A 17 -1.66 -8.90 -6.69
CA SER A 17 -1.69 -10.37 -6.60
C SER A 17 -0.89 -11.05 -7.72
N ARG A 18 -0.70 -10.38 -8.86
CA ARG A 18 -0.03 -10.90 -10.07
C ARG A 18 0.59 -9.77 -10.91
N GLY A 19 1.43 -10.13 -11.88
CA GLY A 19 1.96 -9.21 -12.89
C GLY A 19 3.39 -8.72 -12.62
N ARG A 20 3.98 -8.03 -13.61
CA ARG A 20 5.30 -7.39 -13.45
C ARG A 20 5.15 -6.17 -12.55
N LEU A 21 6.06 -6.01 -11.59
CA LEU A 21 6.01 -4.88 -10.67
C LEU A 21 6.55 -3.62 -11.33
N THR A 22 5.86 -2.49 -11.11
CA THR A 22 6.34 -1.15 -11.45
C THR A 22 6.17 -0.20 -10.27
N GLY A 23 7.09 0.74 -10.14
CA GLY A 23 7.03 1.77 -9.10
C GLY A 23 6.04 2.87 -9.49
N VAL A 24 5.01 3.06 -8.68
CA VAL A 24 3.98 4.08 -8.88
C VAL A 24 4.16 5.17 -7.84
N ARG A 25 4.45 6.39 -8.30
CA ARG A 25 4.65 7.54 -7.43
C ARG A 25 3.35 7.88 -6.69
N VAL A 26 3.44 7.96 -5.37
CA VAL A 26 2.35 8.40 -4.50
C VAL A 26 2.18 9.91 -4.61
N ARG A 27 0.93 10.36 -4.78
CA ARG A 27 0.56 11.76 -4.76
C ARG A 27 0.47 12.28 -3.34
N ASP A 28 0.80 13.56 -3.17
CA ASP A 28 0.66 14.29 -1.91
C ASP A 28 1.40 13.58 -0.75
N PHE A 29 2.59 13.06 -1.07
CA PHE A 29 3.38 12.24 -0.15
C PHE A 29 3.76 13.02 1.13
N ARG A 30 3.34 12.49 2.27
CA ARG A 30 3.61 13.04 3.61
C ARG A 30 4.85 12.39 4.20
N ARG A 31 6.03 12.94 3.86
CA ARG A 31 7.32 12.39 4.29
C ARG A 31 7.44 12.19 5.81
N GLY A 32 6.88 13.09 6.61
CA GLY A 32 6.91 13.01 8.08
C GLY A 32 6.13 11.84 8.67
N ALA A 33 5.19 11.25 7.93
CA ALA A 33 4.43 10.07 8.34
C ALA A 33 5.11 8.75 7.95
N TRP A 34 6.17 8.79 7.12
CA TRP A 34 6.91 7.61 6.72
C TRP A 34 7.87 7.15 7.81
N THR A 35 7.60 5.98 8.36
CA THR A 35 8.41 5.30 9.38
C THR A 35 9.23 4.14 8.83
N GLY A 36 9.25 3.96 7.51
CA GLY A 36 10.00 2.89 6.86
C GLY A 36 11.47 3.23 6.64
N PRO A 37 12.21 2.36 5.94
CA PRO A 37 13.60 2.59 5.56
C PRO A 37 13.79 3.90 4.81
N THR A 38 14.98 4.49 4.98
CA THR A 38 15.33 5.77 4.34
C THR A 38 16.33 5.63 3.21
N ASP A 39 16.89 4.43 3.03
CA ASP A 39 17.70 4.08 1.87
C ASP A 39 16.84 3.69 0.67
N ARG A 40 17.42 3.76 -0.53
CA ARG A 40 16.71 3.56 -1.81
C ARG A 40 16.52 2.09 -2.21
N ILE A 41 17.16 1.17 -1.50
CA ILE A 41 17.21 -0.26 -1.86
C ILE A 41 16.17 -1.03 -1.04
N SER A 42 15.98 -0.62 0.21
CA SER A 42 15.06 -1.25 1.14
C SER A 42 13.61 -0.93 0.81
N ARG A 43 12.75 -1.92 1.09
CA ARG A 43 11.31 -1.82 0.90
C ARG A 43 10.61 -1.96 2.24
N ALA A 44 9.46 -1.32 2.37
CA ALA A 44 8.56 -1.52 3.48
C ALA A 44 7.13 -1.77 2.99
N ASP A 45 6.34 -2.37 3.88
CA ASP A 45 4.93 -2.61 3.59
C ASP A 45 4.10 -1.39 3.92
N VAL A 46 3.20 -1.05 3.00
CA VAL A 46 2.17 -0.03 3.15
C VAL A 46 0.80 -0.69 3.00
N LEU A 47 -0.20 -0.11 3.64
CA LEU A 47 -1.58 -0.54 3.48
C LEU A 47 -2.21 0.25 2.33
N LEU A 48 -3.08 -0.42 1.57
CA LEU A 48 -3.90 0.22 0.56
C LEU A 48 -5.35 0.16 0.99
N GLN A 49 -6.05 1.30 0.94
CA GLN A 49 -7.45 1.38 1.36
C GLN A 49 -8.24 2.29 0.44
N ARG A 50 -9.45 1.88 0.05
CA ARG A 50 -10.36 2.77 -0.67
C ARG A 50 -10.82 3.92 0.23
N THR A 51 -10.85 5.10 -0.35
CA THR A 51 -11.52 6.27 0.24
C THR A 51 -12.99 6.28 -0.17
N PRO A 52 -13.86 7.00 0.56
CA PRO A 52 -15.25 7.19 0.16
C PRO A 52 -15.43 7.82 -1.23
N ASP A 53 -14.46 8.62 -1.66
CA ASP A 53 -14.47 9.33 -2.95
C ASP A 53 -14.00 8.46 -4.13
N GLY A 54 -13.64 7.20 -3.87
CA GLY A 54 -13.20 6.25 -4.89
C GLY A 54 -11.69 6.28 -5.19
N ASP A 55 -10.92 7.16 -4.55
CA ASP A 55 -9.45 7.11 -4.58
C ASP A 55 -8.91 5.97 -3.70
N VAL A 56 -7.62 5.67 -3.85
CA VAL A 56 -6.91 4.69 -3.01
C VAL A 56 -5.86 5.38 -2.17
N ALA A 57 -6.07 5.37 -0.85
CA ALA A 57 -5.13 5.85 0.14
C ALA A 57 -3.98 4.85 0.33
N VAL A 58 -2.78 5.41 0.45
CA VAL A 58 -1.57 4.70 0.86
C VAL A 58 -1.31 5.04 2.32
N LEU A 59 -1.32 4.04 3.19
CA LEU A 59 -1.15 4.21 4.63
C LEU A 59 0.12 3.51 5.12
N SER A 60 0.73 4.03 6.18
CA SER A 60 1.76 3.30 6.91
C SER A 60 1.17 2.02 7.53
N ARG A 61 2.02 1.11 8.01
CA ARG A 61 1.54 -0.05 8.78
C ARG A 61 0.73 0.32 10.03
N THR A 62 0.92 1.52 10.57
CA THR A 62 0.19 2.03 11.73
C THR A 62 -1.10 2.76 11.35
N GLY A 63 -1.43 2.83 10.05
CA GLY A 63 -2.64 3.48 9.55
C GLY A 63 -2.50 4.98 9.29
N ALA A 64 -1.31 5.56 9.42
CA ALA A 64 -1.10 6.98 9.12
C ALA A 64 -1.13 7.21 7.60
N LEU A 65 -1.84 8.26 7.15
CA LEU A 65 -1.91 8.60 5.74
C LEU A 65 -0.54 9.03 5.21
N LEU A 66 -0.03 8.30 4.23
CA LEU A 66 1.19 8.63 3.50
C LEU A 66 0.89 9.42 2.23
N GLY A 67 -0.26 9.21 1.60
CA GLY A 67 -0.68 9.91 0.39
C GLY A 67 -1.74 9.12 -0.38
N LEU A 68 -1.91 9.43 -1.66
CA LEU A 68 -2.88 8.76 -2.55
C LEU A 68 -2.19 8.11 -3.74
N LEU A 69 -2.72 6.99 -4.23
CA LEU A 69 -2.33 6.51 -5.56
C LEU A 69 -2.81 7.49 -6.64
N PRO A 70 -2.10 7.61 -7.78
CA PRO A 70 -2.63 8.33 -8.92
C PRO A 70 -3.94 7.72 -9.40
N THR A 71 -4.92 8.56 -9.77
CA THR A 71 -6.26 8.13 -10.20
C THR A 71 -6.23 7.12 -11.35
N SER A 72 -5.25 7.21 -12.25
CA SER A 72 -5.04 6.26 -13.35
C SER A 72 -4.71 4.82 -12.89
N TRP A 73 -4.30 4.64 -11.63
CA TRP A 73 -3.93 3.36 -11.04
C TRP A 73 -5.01 2.73 -10.15
N VAL A 74 -6.06 3.49 -9.79
CA VAL A 74 -7.16 3.01 -8.94
C VAL A 74 -7.79 1.75 -9.54
N ARG A 75 -8.11 1.78 -10.84
CA ARG A 75 -8.70 0.63 -11.55
C ARG A 75 -7.79 -0.59 -11.57
N SER A 76 -6.47 -0.39 -11.57
CA SER A 76 -5.49 -1.49 -11.62
C SER A 76 -5.42 -2.28 -10.32
N VAL A 77 -5.76 -1.66 -9.17
CA VAL A 77 -5.75 -2.32 -7.86
C VAL A 77 -7.15 -2.71 -7.37
N ASP A 78 -8.20 -2.28 -8.07
CA ASP A 78 -9.59 -2.43 -7.67
C ASP A 78 -9.99 -3.88 -7.34
N PHE A 79 -9.61 -4.82 -8.21
CA PHE A 79 -9.90 -6.25 -8.02
C PHE A 79 -9.22 -6.83 -6.78
N ASP A 80 -7.97 -6.45 -6.53
CA ASP A 80 -7.21 -6.93 -5.37
C ASP A 80 -7.77 -6.33 -4.08
N LEU A 81 -8.14 -5.05 -4.06
CA LEU A 81 -8.80 -4.40 -2.92
C LEU A 81 -10.16 -5.03 -2.62
N TRP A 82 -10.99 -5.23 -3.66
CA TRP A 82 -12.28 -5.93 -3.51
C TRP A 82 -12.08 -7.33 -2.93
N THR A 83 -11.07 -8.05 -3.41
CA THR A 83 -10.76 -9.41 -2.91
C THR A 83 -10.33 -9.37 -1.45
N ALA A 84 -9.53 -8.39 -1.04
CA ALA A 84 -9.10 -8.21 0.35
C ALA A 84 -10.32 -7.95 1.26
N GLU A 85 -11.17 -7.01 0.88
CA GLU A 85 -12.41 -6.67 1.59
C GLU A 85 -13.32 -7.90 1.75
N ARG A 86 -13.55 -8.67 0.68
CA ARG A 86 -14.36 -9.90 0.71
C ARG A 86 -13.82 -10.98 1.64
N ARG A 87 -12.51 -10.96 1.91
CA ARG A 87 -11.82 -11.93 2.80
C ARG A 87 -11.65 -11.40 4.22
N GLY A 88 -12.10 -10.18 4.52
CA GLY A 88 -11.76 -9.51 5.79
C GLY A 88 -10.25 -9.34 5.98
N ALA A 89 -9.53 -9.17 4.87
CA ALA A 89 -8.08 -9.04 4.84
C ALA A 89 -7.66 -7.58 4.60
N THR A 90 -6.52 -7.18 5.15
CA THR A 90 -5.91 -5.89 4.84
C THR A 90 -5.07 -6.01 3.57
N ALA A 91 -5.30 -5.12 2.59
CA ALA A 91 -4.49 -5.06 1.39
C ALA A 91 -3.13 -4.41 1.68
N VAL A 92 -2.05 -5.10 1.32
CA VAL A 92 -0.67 -4.68 1.62
C VAL A 92 0.18 -4.69 0.36
N ALA A 93 0.82 -3.56 0.06
CA ALA A 93 1.77 -3.44 -1.04
C ALA A 93 3.18 -3.13 -0.53
N GLN A 94 4.19 -3.42 -1.36
CA GLN A 94 5.56 -2.98 -1.08
C GLN A 94 5.76 -1.55 -1.55
N ALA A 95 6.53 -0.76 -0.81
CA ALA A 95 6.88 0.60 -1.16
C ALA A 95 8.34 0.91 -0.82
N TYR A 96 8.91 1.91 -1.49
CA TYR A 96 10.28 2.40 -1.26
C TYR A 96 10.36 3.91 -1.49
N LEU A 97 11.37 4.54 -0.90
CA LEU A 97 11.68 5.94 -1.19
C LEU A 97 12.60 6.05 -2.40
N GLY A 98 12.21 6.91 -3.34
CA GLY A 98 13.04 7.35 -4.48
C GLY A 98 13.39 8.84 -4.36
N GLY A 99 14.32 9.32 -5.17
CA GLY A 99 14.76 10.73 -5.14
C GLY A 99 15.85 11.03 -4.10
N SER A 100 16.23 12.31 -3.98
CA SER A 100 17.23 12.79 -3.01
C SER A 100 16.67 12.76 -1.58
N ARG A 101 17.51 12.92 -0.54
CA ARG A 101 17.04 12.87 0.86
C ARG A 101 16.06 14.01 1.19
N GLU A 102 16.23 15.17 0.55
CA GLU A 102 15.42 16.37 0.76
C GLU A 102 14.17 16.38 -0.13
N GLU A 103 14.22 15.71 -1.29
CA GLU A 103 13.11 15.61 -2.27
C GLU A 103 12.63 14.16 -2.42
N SER A 104 12.61 13.40 -1.32
CA SER A 104 12.24 11.98 -1.38
C SER A 104 10.77 11.81 -1.73
N ASP A 105 10.50 11.05 -2.78
CA ASP A 105 9.17 10.59 -3.17
C ASP A 105 8.92 9.16 -2.69
N LEU A 106 7.67 8.83 -2.41
CA LEU A 106 7.25 7.46 -2.13
C LEU A 106 6.75 6.78 -3.40
N PHE A 107 7.23 5.56 -3.64
CA PHE A 107 6.79 4.70 -4.73
C PHE A 107 6.18 3.42 -4.17
N VAL A 108 4.98 3.07 -4.62
CA VAL A 108 4.34 1.78 -4.33
C VAL A 108 4.54 0.86 -5.51
N LEU A 109 4.98 -0.37 -5.26
CA LEU A 109 5.14 -1.40 -6.28
C LEU A 109 3.77 -2.02 -6.59
N LEU A 110 3.26 -1.74 -7.80
CA LEU A 110 1.98 -2.23 -8.29
C LEU A 110 2.15 -3.07 -9.55
N GLY A 111 1.12 -3.84 -9.90
CA GLY A 111 1.13 -4.73 -11.05
C GLY A 111 0.91 -3.94 -12.33
N TRP A 112 1.92 -3.88 -13.19
CA TRP A 112 1.77 -3.35 -14.54
C TRP A 112 1.08 -4.41 -15.41
N THR A 113 -0.20 -4.20 -15.69
CA THR A 113 -0.87 -4.88 -16.78
C THR A 113 -0.59 -4.07 -18.04
N GLY A 114 0.50 -4.40 -18.74
CA GLY A 114 0.77 -3.83 -20.05
C GLY A 114 -0.47 -4.00 -20.90
N ARG A 115 -1.09 -2.88 -21.28
CA ARG A 115 -2.16 -2.89 -22.27
C ARG A 115 -1.54 -2.97 -23.65
#